data_AF-A0A0D9WQZ6-F1
#
_entry.id   AF-A0A0D9WQZ6-F1
#
_cell.length_a   1.000
_cell.length_b   1.000
_cell.length_c   1.000
_cell.angle_alpha   90.00
_cell.angle_beta   90.00
_cell.angle_gamma   90.00
#
_symmetry.space_group_name_H-M   'P 1'
#
loop_
_entity.id
_entity.type
_entity.pdbx_description
1 polymer ?
#
loop_
_entity_poly.entity_id
_entity_poly.type
_entity_poly.pdbx_seq_one_letter_code
_entity_poly.pdbx_strand_id
1 'polypeptide(L)'
;MGWIRILPTLWLTINYKTYPFLLYHGYFYMSKFMCAVLNAVCWQLWCTRNDMIFRDRVLNSPLIVFFHVLALLSQWWVIWKTGDAENFDRGLQKLKEAVEALRDRNGIG
;
A
#
# COMPACT_ATOMS: atom_id res chain seq x y z
N MET A 1 0.22 19.08 -13.62
CA MET A 1 0.05 17.74 -13.01
C MET A 1 0.95 17.58 -11.77
N GLY A 2 0.76 18.40 -10.72
CA GLY A 2 1.67 18.44 -9.55
C GLY A 2 1.07 17.93 -8.23
N TRP A 3 -0.24 17.68 -8.17
CA TRP A 3 -0.95 17.47 -6.89
C TRP A 3 -0.99 16.00 -6.43
N ILE A 4 -0.70 15.04 -7.32
CA ILE A 4 -0.70 13.59 -7.01
C ILE A 4 0.54 13.15 -6.20
N ARG A 5 1.62 13.93 -6.21
CA ARG A 5 2.85 13.61 -5.46
C ARG A 5 2.86 14.11 -4.01
N ILE A 6 1.93 15.00 -3.64
CA ILE A 6 1.96 15.66 -2.33
C ILE A 6 0.96 15.02 -1.36
N LEU A 7 -0.16 14.48 -1.83
CA LEU A 7 -1.20 13.93 -0.95
C LEU A 7 -0.83 12.62 -0.22
N PRO A 8 -0.16 11.62 -0.85
CA PRO A 8 0.24 10.41 -0.13
C PRO A 8 1.29 10.70 0.94
N THR A 9 2.23 11.60 0.62
CA THR A 9 3.27 12.07 1.53
C THR A 9 2.70 12.93 2.65
N LEU A 10 1.78 13.87 2.37
CA LEU A 10 1.12 14.65 3.43
C LEU A 10 0.26 13.77 4.33
N TRP A 11 -0.47 12.80 3.77
CA TRP A 11 -1.30 11.89 4.56
C TRP A 11 -0.47 10.93 5.41
N LEU A 12 0.65 10.40 4.89
CA LEU A 12 1.64 9.66 5.68
C LEU A 12 2.28 10.54 6.76
N THR A 13 2.57 11.82 6.44
CA THR A 13 3.23 12.75 7.37
C THR A 13 2.32 13.19 8.51
N ILE A 14 1.03 13.36 8.21
CA ILE A 14 -0.02 13.63 9.18
C ILE A 14 -0.32 12.35 9.98
N ASN A 15 -0.41 11.18 9.34
CA ASN A 15 -0.70 9.90 10.00
C ASN A 15 0.35 9.52 11.06
N TYR A 16 1.66 9.60 10.78
CA TYR A 16 2.65 9.13 11.76
C TYR A 16 2.62 9.94 13.07
N LYS A 17 2.17 11.20 13.03
CA LYS A 17 1.98 12.03 14.23
C LYS A 17 0.58 11.92 14.84
N THR A 18 -0.44 11.62 14.05
CA THR A 18 -1.86 11.65 14.48
C THR A 18 -2.37 10.32 15.05
N TYR A 19 -1.65 9.20 14.89
CA TYR A 19 -2.05 7.91 15.49
C TYR A 19 -1.14 7.39 16.62
N PRO A 20 -0.82 8.16 17.68
CA PRO A 20 -0.35 7.55 18.92
C PRO A 20 -1.46 6.74 19.61
N PHE A 21 -2.74 7.04 19.33
CA PHE A 21 -3.88 6.38 19.96
C PHE A 21 -4.09 4.92 19.51
N LEU A 22 -3.89 4.60 18.22
CA LEU A 22 -3.96 3.22 17.72
C LEU A 22 -2.76 2.36 18.14
N LEU A 23 -1.67 2.98 18.62
CA LEU A 23 -0.48 2.29 19.12
C LEU A 23 -0.56 1.94 20.62
N TYR A 24 -1.49 2.54 21.37
CA TYR A 24 -1.51 2.44 22.84
C TYR A 24 -2.41 1.35 23.42
N HIS A 25 -3.28 0.73 22.61
CA HIS A 25 -4.17 -0.34 23.06
C HIS A 25 -4.09 -1.56 22.14
N GLY A 26 -3.16 -2.48 22.43
CA GLY A 26 -3.36 -3.91 22.19
C GLY A 26 -2.98 -4.51 20.82
N TYR A 27 -2.42 -3.77 19.87
CA TYR A 27 -1.85 -4.39 18.64
C TYR A 27 -0.35 -4.66 18.80
N PHE A 28 -0.09 -5.78 19.45
CA PHE A 28 1.15 -6.57 19.48
C PHE A 28 2.04 -6.38 18.22
N TYR A 29 3.20 -5.74 18.35
CA TYR A 29 4.36 -5.78 17.43
C TYR A 29 4.09 -5.77 15.91
N MET A 30 3.09 -5.02 15.43
CA MET A 30 2.88 -4.89 13.99
C MET A 30 4.10 -4.17 13.38
N SER A 31 4.90 -4.86 12.56
CA SER A 31 6.10 -4.27 11.97
C SER A 31 5.75 -3.01 11.17
N LYS A 32 6.63 -2.01 11.13
CA LYS A 32 6.42 -0.78 10.37
C LYS A 32 6.03 -1.08 8.91
N PHE A 33 6.62 -2.14 8.34
CA PHE A 33 6.28 -2.65 7.01
C PHE A 33 4.81 -3.05 6.88
N MET A 34 4.28 -3.82 7.82
CA MET A 34 2.85 -4.21 7.83
C MET A 34 1.92 -3.00 7.92
N CYS A 35 2.29 -1.98 8.72
CA CYS A 35 1.53 -0.73 8.75
C CYS A 35 1.56 -0.02 7.39
N ALA A 36 2.69 -0.03 6.69
CA ALA A 36 2.77 0.55 5.34
C ALA A 36 1.93 -0.23 4.32
N VAL A 37 1.95 -1.57 4.38
CA VAL A 37 1.09 -2.41 3.54
C VAL A 37 -0.38 -2.11 3.80
N LEU A 38 -0.81 -2.05 5.07
CA LEU A 38 -2.21 -1.75 5.41
C LEU A 38 -2.62 -0.37 4.89
N ASN A 39 -1.78 0.65 5.10
CA ASN A 39 -2.05 1.99 4.58
C ASN A 39 -2.16 2.01 3.05
N ALA A 40 -1.27 1.28 2.35
CA ALA A 40 -1.30 1.19 0.91
C ALA A 40 -2.57 0.49 0.39
N VAL A 41 -3.01 -0.59 1.05
CA VAL A 41 -4.24 -1.31 0.72
C VAL A 41 -5.47 -0.42 0.97
N CYS A 42 -5.57 0.22 2.14
CA CYS A 42 -6.67 1.12 2.47
C CYS A 42 -6.77 2.28 1.48
N TRP A 43 -5.63 2.89 1.12
CA TRP A 43 -5.58 3.95 0.13
C TRP A 43 -6.07 3.47 -1.24
N GLN A 44 -5.58 2.32 -1.69
CA GLN A 44 -5.96 1.80 -3.01
C GLN A 44 -7.43 1.39 -3.07
N LEU A 45 -7.99 0.83 -1.99
CA LEU A 45 -9.42 0.52 -1.90
C LEU A 45 -10.27 1.80 -1.97
N TRP A 46 -9.86 2.86 -1.27
CA TRP A 46 -10.53 4.16 -1.36
C TRP A 46 -10.51 4.71 -2.78
N CYS A 47 -9.35 4.71 -3.45
CA CYS A 47 -9.23 5.14 -4.85
C CYS A 47 -10.10 4.29 -5.78
N THR A 48 -10.08 2.97 -5.61
CA THR A 48 -10.85 2.03 -6.44
C THR A 48 -12.35 2.27 -6.27
N ARG A 49 -12.83 2.42 -5.03
CA ARG A 49 -14.23 2.76 -4.74
C ARG A 49 -14.63 4.09 -5.40
N ASN A 50 -13.78 5.11 -5.32
CA ASN A 50 -14.06 6.40 -5.94
C ASN A 50 -14.10 6.32 -7.46
N ASP A 51 -13.21 5.54 -8.09
CA ASP A 51 -13.23 5.33 -9.53
C ASP A 51 -14.49 4.58 -9.98
N MET A 52 -14.96 3.61 -9.19
CA MET A 52 -16.22 2.90 -9.47
C MET A 52 -17.44 3.82 -9.35
N ILE A 53 -17.50 4.67 -8.31
CA ILE A 53 -18.67 5.51 -8.04
C ILE A 53 -18.71 6.76 -8.93
N PHE A 54 -17.56 7.42 -9.13
CA PHE A 54 -17.51 8.74 -9.77
C PHE A 54 -17.04 8.71 -11.21
N ARG A 55 -16.43 7.61 -11.67
CA ARG A 55 -15.91 7.48 -13.03
C ARG A 55 -16.51 6.29 -13.80
N ASP A 56 -17.51 5.63 -13.21
CA ASP A 56 -18.20 4.46 -13.77
C ASP A 56 -17.23 3.38 -14.29
N ARG A 57 -16.07 3.24 -13.62
CA ARG A 57 -15.05 2.26 -14.00
C ARG A 57 -15.34 0.94 -13.30
N VAL A 58 -15.63 -0.09 -14.07
CA VAL A 58 -15.77 -1.46 -13.56
C VAL A 58 -14.39 -2.06 -13.33
N LEU A 59 -14.20 -2.66 -12.15
CA LEU A 59 -12.98 -3.37 -11.81
C LEU A 59 -12.98 -4.75 -12.50
N ASN A 60 -12.16 -4.89 -13.55
CA ASN A 60 -12.11 -6.14 -14.34
C ASN A 60 -11.47 -7.32 -13.58
N SER A 61 -10.57 -7.04 -12.64
CA SER A 61 -9.93 -8.06 -11.81
C SER A 61 -9.51 -7.50 -10.47
N PRO A 62 -9.74 -8.20 -9.35
CA PRO A 62 -9.24 -7.78 -8.04
C PRO A 62 -7.71 -7.75 -7.98
N LEU A 63 -7.00 -8.48 -8.86
CA LEU A 63 -5.54 -8.46 -8.93
C LEU A 63 -4.98 -7.06 -9.24
N ILE A 64 -5.72 -6.23 -9.97
CA ILE A 64 -5.27 -4.88 -10.30
C ILE A 64 -5.06 -4.02 -9.06
N VAL A 65 -5.84 -4.25 -8.00
CA VAL A 65 -5.68 -3.57 -6.71
C VAL A 65 -4.35 -3.94 -6.08
N PHE A 66 -3.97 -5.21 -6.10
CA PHE A 66 -2.69 -5.67 -5.55
C PHE A 66 -1.48 -5.13 -6.32
N PHE A 67 -1.57 -5.06 -7.65
CA PHE A 67 -0.51 -4.43 -8.46
C PHE A 67 -0.34 -2.94 -8.15
N HIS A 68 -1.44 -2.21 -7.96
CA HIS A 68 -1.36 -0.81 -7.55
C HIS A 68 -0.80 -0.65 -6.13
N VAL A 69 -1.14 -1.54 -5.20
CA VAL A 69 -0.53 -1.56 -3.85
C VAL A 69 0.98 -1.77 -3.94
N LEU A 70 1.45 -2.73 -4.74
CA LEU A 70 2.87 -2.97 -4.97
C LEU A 70 3.58 -1.74 -5.58
N ALA A 71 2.95 -1.07 -6.54
CA ALA A 71 3.47 0.15 -7.14
C ALA A 71 3.59 1.28 -6.11
N LEU A 72 2.56 1.45 -5.26
CA LEU A 72 2.56 2.47 -4.20
C LEU A 72 3.65 2.20 -3.16
N LEU A 73 3.80 0.95 -2.71
CA LEU A 73 4.85 0.56 -1.77
C LEU A 73 6.25 0.76 -2.35
N SER A 74 6.43 0.47 -3.65
CA SER A 74 7.69 0.71 -4.36
C SER A 74 8.05 2.20 -4.42
N GLN A 75 7.06 3.08 -4.51
CA GLN A 75 7.27 4.53 -4.43
C GLN A 75 7.59 4.99 -3.00
N TRP A 76 7.01 4.34 -2.00
CA TRP A 76 7.23 4.69 -0.59
C TRP A 76 8.59 4.24 -0.07
N TRP A 77 9.29 3.35 -0.77
CA TRP A 77 10.68 2.97 -0.51
C TRP A 77 11.58 4.16 -0.15
N VAL A 78 11.49 5.23 -0.93
CA VAL A 78 12.32 6.45 -0.81
C VAL A 78 12.16 7.15 0.55
N ILE A 79 11.06 6.88 1.26
CA ILE A 79 10.71 7.53 2.53
C ILE A 79 11.34 6.79 3.72
N TRP A 80 11.87 5.58 3.52
CA TRP A 80 12.42 4.76 4.60
C TRP A 80 13.86 5.13 4.95
N LYS A 81 14.15 5.12 6.25
CA LYS A 81 15.52 5.31 6.74
C LYS A 81 16.39 4.13 6.30
N THR A 82 17.65 4.39 6.00
CA THR A 82 18.61 3.43 5.43
C THR A 82 18.71 2.10 6.20
N GLY A 83 18.51 2.10 7.53
CA GLY A 83 18.54 0.88 8.34
C GLY A 83 17.26 0.02 8.29
N ASP A 84 16.11 0.59 7.92
CA ASP A 84 14.85 -0.16 7.77
C ASP A 84 14.60 -0.57 6.30
N ALA A 85 15.41 -0.05 5.38
CA ALA A 85 15.27 -0.23 3.95
C ALA A 85 15.41 -1.71 3.54
N GLU A 86 16.47 -2.41 3.94
CA GLU A 86 16.66 -3.83 3.54
C GLU A 86 15.50 -4.74 3.96
N ASN A 87 14.92 -4.51 5.13
CA ASN A 87 13.76 -5.26 5.61
C ASN A 87 12.50 -4.92 4.81
N PHE A 88 12.33 -3.66 4.41
CA PHE A 88 11.25 -3.24 3.55
C PHE A 88 11.37 -3.88 2.16
N ASP A 89 12.57 -3.92 1.57
CA ASP A 89 12.78 -4.49 0.23
C ASP A 89 12.50 -5.99 0.23
N ARG A 90 13.02 -6.69 1.23
CA ARG A 90 12.73 -8.12 1.44
C ARG A 90 11.24 -8.38 1.60
N GLY A 91 10.53 -7.53 2.34
CA GLY A 91 9.08 -7.62 2.51
C GLY A 91 8.32 -7.37 1.20
N LEU A 92 8.73 -6.35 0.46
CA LEU A 92 8.16 -5.98 -0.83
C LEU A 92 8.36 -7.10 -1.86
N GLN A 93 9.55 -7.70 -1.88
CA GLN A 93 9.87 -8.81 -2.78
C GLN A 93 8.98 -10.03 -2.51
N LYS A 94 8.81 -10.42 -1.25
CA LYS A 94 7.88 -11.49 -0.88
C LYS A 94 6.44 -11.20 -1.27
N LEU A 95 6.02 -9.94 -1.18
CA LEU A 95 4.67 -9.54 -1.58
C LEU A 95 4.50 -9.62 -3.11
N LYS A 96 5.53 -9.26 -3.89
CA LYS A 96 5.53 -9.44 -5.35
C LYS A 96 5.38 -10.91 -5.72
N GLU A 97 6.19 -11.79 -5.14
CA GLU A 97 6.13 -13.23 -5.36
C GLU A 97 4.75 -13.81 -5.03
N ALA A 98 4.14 -13.36 -3.92
CA ALA A 98 2.79 -13.79 -3.55
C ALA A 98 1.73 -13.33 -4.57
N VAL A 99 1.83 -12.10 -5.09
CA VAL A 99 0.90 -11.58 -6.09
C VAL A 99 1.09 -12.29 -7.44
N GLU A 100 2.33 -12.60 -7.83
CA GLU A 100 2.62 -13.40 -9.03
C GLU A 100 2.04 -14.81 -8.91
N ALA A 101 2.22 -15.48 -7.77
CA ALA A 101 1.61 -16.79 -7.53
C ALA A 101 0.07 -16.74 -7.58
N LEU A 102 -0.54 -15.63 -7.13
CA LEU A 102 -1.99 -15.42 -7.25
C LEU A 102 -2.42 -15.17 -8.70
N ARG A 103 -1.62 -14.47 -9.50
CA ARG A 103 -1.86 -14.28 -10.94
C ARG A 103 -1.86 -15.62 -11.66
N ASP A 104 -0.84 -16.44 -11.41
CA ASP A 104 -0.66 -17.73 -12.09
C ASP A 104 -1.78 -18.72 -11.76
N ARG A 105 -2.29 -18.71 -10.51
CA ARG A 105 -3.47 -19.50 -10.09
C ARG A 105 -4.77 -19.06 -10.76
N ASN A 106 -4.90 -17.79 -11.09
CA ASN A 106 -6.11 -17.23 -11.67
C ASN A 106 -6.14 -17.32 -13.22
N GLY A 107 -5.06 -17.80 -13.86
CA GLY A 107 -5.02 -18.02 -15.31
C GLY A 107 -5.17 -16.77 -16.17
N ILE A 108 -4.95 -15.58 -15.60
CA ILE A 108 -5.05 -14.30 -16.30
C ILE A 108 -3.65 -13.94 -16.82
N GLY A 109 -3.34 -14.44 -18.02
CA GLY A 109 -2.14 -14.13 -18.81
C GLY A 109 -2.50 -13.32 -20.05
#